data_AF-A0A951ELP6-F1
#
_entry.id   AF-A0A951ELP6-F1
#
_cell.length_a   1.000
_cell.length_b   1.000
_cell.length_c   1.000
_cell.angle_alpha   90.00
_cell.angle_beta   90.00
_cell.angle_gamma   90.00
#
_symmetry.space_group_name_H-M   'P 1'
#
loop_
_entity.id
_entity.type
_entity.pdbx_description
1 polymer ?
#
loop_
_entity_poly.entity_id
_entity_poly.type
_entity_poly.pdbx_seq_one_letter_code
_entity_poly.pdbx_strand_id
1 'polypeptide(L)'
;ALMGVGAYTGAILARSGVGFWPTLPLAAVLSAGVAGLLGLPSLRVSGHHFVIITFAFCGLLTIILINGGTFTGAATGLDIGPIEPLFGINFGILQNTYYLVLSFVALSILLTHVIIVSRYGRTLRSIRENEPLARSVGIDTGLHKIGAFMLSGAFAGVAGILQAYFLAHISPDLYGAFPSIYLSLMVMLGGARALFGPLGGAIIVYFLPEILKLDPVDSRIAYGIGLIAVILLLPSGVIAGAATIFGKLARRFSQVT
;
A
#
# COMPACT_ATOMS: atom_id res chain seq x y z
N ALA A 1 -3.80 -0.44 -8.27
CA ALA A 1 -2.79 -0.77 -9.31
C ALA A 1 -1.72 -1.78 -8.88
N LEU A 2 -0.65 -1.39 -8.17
CA LEU A 2 0.48 -2.28 -7.83
C LEU A 2 0.08 -3.52 -7.01
N MET A 3 -0.86 -3.35 -6.08
CA MET A 3 -1.49 -4.45 -5.36
C MET A 3 -2.21 -5.43 -6.30
N GLY A 4 -2.91 -4.91 -7.31
CA GLY A 4 -3.57 -5.71 -8.34
C GLY A 4 -2.60 -6.54 -9.17
N VAL A 5 -1.42 -5.99 -9.52
CA VAL A 5 -0.38 -6.76 -10.20
C VAL A 5 0.03 -7.99 -9.37
N GLY A 6 0.25 -7.81 -8.06
CA GLY A 6 0.59 -8.92 -7.17
C GLY A 6 -0.52 -9.95 -7.03
N ALA A 7 -1.76 -9.49 -6.87
CA ALA A 7 -2.94 -10.36 -6.77
C ALA A 7 -3.16 -11.21 -8.02
N TYR A 8 -3.13 -10.59 -9.21
CA TYR A 8 -3.30 -11.31 -10.48
C TYR A 8 -2.12 -12.20 -10.80
N THR A 9 -0.89 -11.81 -10.42
CA THR A 9 0.26 -12.72 -10.48
C THR A 9 -0.02 -13.98 -9.67
N GLY A 10 -0.47 -13.83 -8.42
CA GLY A 10 -0.83 -14.96 -7.56
C GLY A 10 -1.93 -15.84 -8.16
N ALA A 11 -3.00 -15.24 -8.66
CA ALA A 11 -4.13 -15.97 -9.23
C ALA A 11 -3.77 -16.75 -10.51
N ILE A 12 -3.02 -16.12 -11.41
CA ILE A 12 -2.57 -16.76 -12.66
C ILE A 12 -1.64 -17.93 -12.34
N LEU A 13 -0.70 -17.74 -11.41
CA LEU A 13 0.24 -18.79 -11.05
C LEU A 13 -0.44 -19.94 -10.28
N ALA A 14 -1.42 -19.62 -9.43
CA ALA A 14 -2.25 -20.62 -8.75
C ALA A 14 -3.00 -21.50 -9.77
N ARG A 15 -3.54 -20.90 -10.84
CA ARG A 15 -4.18 -21.65 -11.93
C ARG A 15 -3.19 -22.55 -12.68
N SER A 16 -1.92 -22.16 -12.79
CA SER A 16 -0.86 -23.02 -13.34
C SER A 16 -0.37 -24.11 -12.39
N GLY A 17 -0.93 -24.22 -11.18
CA GLY A 17 -0.55 -25.22 -10.19
C GLY A 17 0.69 -24.86 -9.38
N VAL A 18 1.14 -23.60 -9.41
CA VAL A 18 2.24 -23.13 -8.56
C VAL A 18 1.67 -22.74 -7.20
N GLY A 19 2.24 -23.31 -6.15
CA GLY A 19 1.80 -23.08 -4.78
C GLY A 19 1.92 -21.63 -4.28
N PHE A 20 1.35 -21.38 -3.10
CA PHE A 20 1.34 -20.04 -2.48
C PHE A 20 2.76 -19.53 -2.15
N TRP A 21 3.62 -20.42 -1.65
CA TRP A 21 4.93 -20.02 -1.13
C TRP A 21 5.91 -19.53 -2.20
N PRO A 22 6.01 -20.16 -3.38
CA PRO A 22 6.82 -19.63 -4.48
C PRO A 22 6.19 -18.42 -5.17
N THR A 23 4.85 -18.31 -5.17
CA THR A 23 4.16 -17.18 -5.81
C THR A 23 4.31 -15.87 -5.03
N LEU A 24 4.50 -15.93 -3.72
CA LEU A 24 4.69 -14.76 -2.86
C LEU A 24 5.91 -13.89 -3.24
N PRO A 25 7.15 -14.42 -3.34
CA PRO A 25 8.29 -13.62 -3.79
C PRO A 25 8.16 -13.18 -5.25
N LEU A 26 7.55 -14.00 -6.12
CA LEU A 26 7.30 -13.62 -7.51
C LEU A 26 6.34 -12.43 -7.63
N ALA A 27 5.26 -12.42 -6.85
CA ALA A 27 4.31 -11.31 -6.79
C ALA A 27 5.00 -10.02 -6.28
N ALA A 28 5.88 -10.13 -5.29
CA ALA A 28 6.67 -9.00 -4.80
C ALA A 28 7.61 -8.45 -5.88
N VAL A 29 8.36 -9.32 -6.57
CA VAL A 29 9.32 -8.93 -7.62
C VAL A 29 8.62 -8.33 -8.83
N LEU A 30 7.52 -8.93 -9.30
CA LEU A 30 6.78 -8.41 -10.45
C LEU A 30 6.12 -7.08 -10.14
N SER A 31 5.51 -6.92 -8.96
CA SER A 31 4.95 -5.63 -8.55
C SER A 31 6.04 -4.55 -8.36
N ALA A 32 7.20 -4.93 -7.81
CA ALA A 32 8.36 -4.04 -7.74
C ALA A 32 8.89 -3.65 -9.12
N GLY A 33 8.93 -4.59 -10.08
CA GLY A 33 9.33 -4.32 -11.47
C GLY A 33 8.39 -3.35 -12.17
N VAL A 34 7.08 -3.57 -12.05
CA VAL A 34 6.06 -2.64 -12.58
C VAL A 34 6.16 -1.27 -11.91
N ALA A 35 6.37 -1.23 -10.59
CA ALA A 35 6.64 0.03 -9.90
C ALA A 35 7.90 0.71 -10.46
N GLY A 36 9.00 -0.02 -10.68
CA GLY A 36 10.22 0.51 -11.29
C GLY A 36 9.96 1.13 -12.67
N LEU A 37 9.21 0.44 -13.53
CA LEU A 37 8.81 0.94 -14.85
C LEU A 37 7.99 2.24 -14.76
N LEU A 38 7.07 2.32 -13.80
CA LEU A 38 6.29 3.53 -13.53
C LEU A 38 7.07 4.63 -12.82
N GLY A 39 8.14 4.25 -12.12
CA GLY A 39 9.10 5.15 -11.51
C GLY A 39 9.97 5.86 -12.55
N LEU A 40 10.17 5.31 -13.74
CA LEU A 40 10.96 5.95 -14.80
C LEU A 40 10.36 7.30 -15.24
N PRO A 41 9.04 7.41 -15.54
CA PRO A 41 8.39 8.71 -15.76
C PRO A 41 8.56 9.70 -14.61
N SER A 42 8.64 9.23 -13.36
CA SER A 42 8.84 10.11 -12.19
C SER A 42 10.14 10.89 -12.21
N LEU A 43 11.14 10.46 -13.00
CA LEU A 43 12.38 11.19 -13.20
C LEU A 43 12.21 12.43 -14.09
N ARG A 44 11.25 12.38 -15.01
CA ARG A 44 10.99 13.44 -15.99
C ARG A 44 9.90 14.40 -15.53
N VAL A 45 9.13 14.01 -14.54
CA VAL A 45 7.86 14.64 -14.20
C VAL A 45 7.81 14.87 -12.68
N SER A 46 7.79 16.13 -12.25
CA SER A 46 7.75 16.50 -10.83
C SER A 46 6.35 16.91 -10.36
N GLY A 47 6.05 16.65 -9.09
CA GLY A 47 4.86 17.14 -8.40
C GLY A 47 3.55 16.44 -8.79
N HIS A 48 2.52 17.23 -9.12
CA HIS A 48 1.14 16.77 -9.30
C HIS A 48 0.97 15.80 -10.48
N HIS A 49 1.79 15.96 -11.51
CA HIS A 49 1.75 15.13 -12.70
C HIS A 49 2.06 13.66 -12.41
N PHE A 50 2.89 13.35 -11.40
CA PHE A 50 3.18 11.96 -11.01
C PHE A 50 1.93 11.24 -10.48
N VAL A 51 1.08 11.95 -9.74
CA VAL A 51 -0.19 11.43 -9.23
C VAL A 51 -1.13 11.11 -10.39
N ILE A 52 -1.23 12.02 -11.37
CA ILE A 52 -2.05 11.81 -12.58
C ILE A 52 -1.58 10.56 -13.34
N ILE A 53 -0.28 10.36 -13.52
CA ILE A 53 0.28 9.18 -14.19
C ILE A 53 -0.08 7.89 -13.44
N THR A 54 0.01 7.90 -12.11
CA THR A 54 -0.31 6.73 -11.29
C THR A 54 -1.79 6.36 -11.37
N PHE A 55 -2.68 7.36 -11.37
CA PHE A 55 -4.11 7.14 -11.57
C PHE A 55 -4.43 6.64 -12.98
N ALA A 56 -3.80 7.22 -14.00
CA ALA A 56 -3.95 6.78 -15.39
C ALA A 56 -3.49 5.32 -15.53
N PHE A 57 -2.37 4.94 -14.91
CA PHE A 57 -1.91 3.56 -14.86
C PHE A 57 -2.89 2.65 -14.13
N CYS A 58 -3.54 3.11 -13.05
CA CYS A 58 -4.58 2.34 -12.38
C CYS A 58 -5.77 2.03 -13.31
N GLY A 59 -6.22 3.02 -14.08
CA GLY A 59 -7.27 2.83 -15.08
C GLY A 59 -6.82 1.88 -16.19
N LEU A 60 -5.61 2.09 -16.73
CA LEU A 60 -5.02 1.25 -17.76
C LEU A 60 -4.90 -0.21 -17.30
N LEU A 61 -4.42 -0.45 -16.08
CA LEU A 61 -4.33 -1.79 -15.49
C LEU A 61 -5.71 -2.43 -15.40
N THR A 62 -6.73 -1.70 -14.95
CA THR A 62 -8.09 -2.23 -14.87
C THR A 62 -8.63 -2.62 -16.25
N ILE A 63 -8.37 -1.79 -17.28
CA ILE A 63 -8.74 -2.08 -18.67
C ILE A 63 -8.00 -3.33 -19.18
N ILE A 64 -6.70 -3.47 -18.92
CA ILE A 64 -5.93 -4.66 -19.29
C ILE A 64 -6.51 -5.91 -18.62
N LEU A 65 -6.88 -5.82 -17.33
CA LEU A 65 -7.46 -6.96 -16.61
C LEU A 65 -8.82 -7.37 -17.16
N ILE A 66 -9.68 -6.40 -17.50
CA ILE A 66 -10.99 -6.67 -18.09
C ILE A 66 -10.86 -7.25 -19.51
N ASN A 67 -9.93 -6.73 -20.32
CA ASN A 67 -9.73 -7.17 -21.70
C ASN A 67 -8.78 -8.36 -21.84
N GLY A 68 -8.20 -8.85 -20.74
CA GLY A 68 -7.24 -9.97 -20.74
C GLY A 68 -7.85 -11.35 -21.03
N GLY A 69 -9.16 -11.41 -21.29
CA GLY A 69 -9.85 -12.62 -21.72
C GLY A 69 -9.75 -13.77 -20.71
N THR A 70 -9.55 -14.99 -21.20
CA THR A 70 -9.46 -16.19 -20.35
C THR A 70 -8.23 -16.21 -19.47
N PHE A 71 -7.20 -15.41 -19.74
CA PHE A 71 -5.96 -15.37 -18.95
C PHE A 71 -6.15 -14.66 -17.61
N THR A 72 -6.89 -13.56 -17.61
CA THR A 72 -7.23 -12.78 -16.40
C THR A 72 -8.61 -13.11 -15.84
N GLY A 73 -9.39 -13.94 -16.53
CA GLY A 73 -10.80 -14.15 -16.19
C GLY A 73 -11.69 -12.96 -16.53
N ALA A 74 -11.20 -12.00 -17.31
CA ALA A 74 -11.92 -10.82 -17.80
C ALA A 74 -12.71 -10.10 -16.68
N ALA A 75 -13.95 -9.68 -16.96
CA ALA A 75 -14.82 -9.02 -15.98
C ALA A 75 -15.28 -9.95 -14.85
N THR A 76 -15.28 -11.27 -15.06
CA THR A 76 -15.72 -12.25 -14.06
C THR A 76 -14.69 -12.52 -12.97
N GLY A 77 -13.39 -12.26 -13.25
CA GLY A 77 -12.32 -12.50 -12.29
C GLY A 77 -11.82 -13.94 -12.27
N LEU A 78 -11.01 -14.26 -11.25
CA LEU A 78 -10.37 -15.56 -11.06
C LEU A 78 -10.62 -16.08 -9.65
N ASP A 79 -10.96 -17.35 -9.57
CA ASP A 79 -11.02 -18.11 -8.32
C ASP A 79 -9.62 -18.64 -7.96
N ILE A 80 -9.34 -18.65 -6.66
CA ILE A 80 -8.05 -19.06 -6.11
C ILE A 80 -8.30 -20.11 -5.04
N GLY A 81 -7.53 -21.20 -5.11
CA GLY A 81 -7.58 -22.24 -4.09
C GLY A 81 -7.07 -21.75 -2.72
N PRO A 82 -7.37 -22.48 -1.64
CA PRO A 82 -6.87 -22.15 -0.31
C PRO A 82 -5.34 -22.20 -0.26
N ILE A 83 -4.75 -21.45 0.67
CA ILE A 83 -3.30 -21.48 0.91
C ILE A 83 -2.89 -22.90 1.31
N GLU A 84 -1.90 -23.44 0.61
CA GLU A 84 -1.35 -24.77 0.89
C GLU A 84 -0.83 -24.87 2.33
N PRO A 85 -1.10 -25.98 3.03
CA PRO A 85 -0.62 -26.16 4.39
C PRO A 85 0.90 -26.15 4.43
N LEU A 86 1.47 -25.43 5.40
CA LEU A 86 2.91 -25.38 5.65
C LEU A 86 3.19 -25.92 7.05
N PHE A 87 4.16 -26.82 7.18
CA PHE A 87 4.53 -27.43 8.47
C PHE A 87 3.35 -28.06 9.24
N GLY A 88 2.34 -28.60 8.54
CA GLY A 88 1.14 -29.19 9.15
C GLY A 88 0.08 -28.19 9.60
N ILE A 89 0.28 -26.90 9.40
CA ILE A 89 -0.69 -25.84 9.70
C ILE A 89 -1.60 -25.65 8.50
N ASN A 90 -2.90 -25.84 8.70
CA ASN A 90 -3.90 -25.62 7.65
C ASN A 90 -4.36 -24.16 7.66
N PHE A 91 -4.12 -23.45 6.55
CA PHE A 91 -4.50 -22.05 6.36
C PHE A 91 -5.92 -21.87 5.78
N GLY A 92 -6.71 -22.93 5.69
CA GLY A 92 -8.17 -22.84 5.53
C GLY A 92 -8.87 -22.37 6.81
N ILE A 93 -8.18 -22.37 7.95
CA ILE A 93 -8.71 -21.90 9.24
C ILE A 93 -8.42 -20.40 9.37
N LEU A 94 -9.49 -19.61 9.58
CA LEU A 94 -9.42 -18.14 9.67
C LEU A 94 -8.36 -17.64 10.66
N GLN A 95 -8.23 -18.31 11.80
CA GLN A 95 -7.25 -17.96 12.84
C GLN A 95 -5.80 -18.10 12.34
N ASN A 96 -5.49 -19.15 11.58
CA ASN A 96 -4.14 -19.36 11.05
C ASN A 96 -3.80 -18.34 9.97
N THR A 97 -4.76 -18.01 9.11
CA THR A 97 -4.62 -16.96 8.09
C THR A 97 -4.45 -15.58 8.73
N TYR A 98 -5.16 -15.31 9.84
CA TYR A 98 -4.99 -14.09 10.62
C TYR A 98 -3.55 -13.94 11.14
N TYR A 99 -3.00 -14.98 11.79
CA TYR A 99 -1.61 -14.93 12.29
C TYR A 99 -0.58 -14.85 11.15
N LEU A 100 -0.85 -15.48 10.01
CA LEU A 100 0.00 -15.36 8.83
C LEU A 100 0.03 -13.91 8.33
N VAL A 101 -1.12 -13.28 8.10
CA VAL A 101 -1.18 -11.87 7.67
C VAL A 101 -0.55 -10.95 8.72
N LEU A 102 -0.81 -11.18 10.00
CA LEU A 102 -0.20 -10.42 11.09
C LEU A 102 1.33 -10.51 11.08
N SER A 103 1.88 -11.70 10.78
CA SER A 103 3.33 -11.88 10.65
C SER A 103 3.92 -11.07 9.49
N PHE A 104 3.22 -10.99 8.35
CA PHE A 104 3.63 -10.15 7.21
C PHE A 104 3.52 -8.66 7.52
N VAL A 105 2.48 -8.25 8.26
CA VAL A 105 2.37 -6.86 8.75
C VAL A 105 3.55 -6.53 9.65
N ALA A 106 3.85 -7.36 10.65
CA ALA A 106 4.99 -7.17 11.55
C ALA A 106 6.33 -7.13 10.77
N LEU A 107 6.51 -8.04 9.82
CA LEU A 107 7.69 -8.09 8.95
C LEU A 107 7.80 -6.81 8.10
N SER A 108 6.69 -6.32 7.54
CA SER A 108 6.68 -5.09 6.73
C SER A 108 7.08 -3.86 7.55
N ILE A 109 6.63 -3.77 8.80
CA ILE A 109 6.99 -2.69 9.73
C ILE A 109 8.47 -2.77 10.08
N LEU A 110 8.97 -3.98 10.40
CA LEU A 110 10.37 -4.21 10.71
C LEU A 110 11.27 -3.84 9.52
N LEU A 111 10.95 -4.35 8.32
CA LEU A 111 11.71 -4.04 7.11
C LEU A 111 11.70 -2.54 6.82
N THR A 112 10.54 -1.89 6.95
CA THR A 112 10.42 -0.44 6.78
C THR A 112 11.28 0.31 7.80
N HIS A 113 11.29 -0.13 9.06
CA HIS A 113 12.15 0.46 10.09
C HIS A 113 13.64 0.33 9.75
N VAL A 114 14.08 -0.87 9.36
CA VAL A 114 15.46 -1.12 8.94
C VAL A 114 15.84 -0.24 7.75
N ILE A 115 14.97 -0.11 6.75
CA ILE A 115 15.19 0.74 5.57
C ILE A 115 15.33 2.22 5.98
N ILE A 116 14.46 2.72 6.87
CA ILE A 116 14.48 4.12 7.32
C ILE A 116 15.78 4.46 8.07
N VAL A 117 16.26 3.55 8.93
CA VAL A 117 17.48 3.78 9.73
C VAL A 117 18.76 3.53 8.91
N SER A 118 18.66 2.77 7.81
CA SER A 118 19.80 2.47 6.93
C SER A 118 20.37 3.72 6.24
N ARG A 119 21.56 3.56 5.63
CA ARG A 119 22.15 4.60 4.76
C ARG A 119 21.21 5.04 3.65
N TYR A 120 20.46 4.09 3.07
CA TYR A 120 19.50 4.38 2.02
C TYR A 120 18.37 5.30 2.50
N GLY A 121 17.82 5.03 3.69
CA GLY A 121 16.81 5.89 4.32
C GLY A 121 17.32 7.29 4.65
N ARG A 122 18.59 7.40 5.08
CA ARG A 122 19.24 8.71 5.32
C ARG A 122 19.39 9.52 4.03
N THR A 123 19.75 8.88 2.92
CA THR A 123 19.79 9.53 1.60
C THR A 123 18.40 9.97 1.14
N LEU A 124 17.36 9.16 1.33
CA LEU A 124 15.99 9.57 1.02
C LEU A 124 15.54 10.76 1.88
N ARG A 125 15.97 10.82 3.14
CA ARG A 125 15.69 11.95 4.01
C ARG A 125 16.36 13.24 3.54
N SER A 126 17.60 13.20 3.08
CA SER A 126 18.28 14.38 2.53
C SER A 126 17.63 14.84 1.22
N ILE A 127 17.21 13.91 0.35
CA ILE A 127 16.45 14.22 -0.86
C ILE A 127 15.13 14.93 -0.51
N ARG A 128 14.44 14.48 0.54
CA ARG A 128 13.19 15.09 1.02
C ARG A 128 13.40 16.50 1.57
N GLU A 129 14.54 16.78 2.21
CA GLU A 129 14.84 18.10 2.79
C GLU A 129 15.20 19.12 1.71
N ASN A 130 16.10 18.76 0.79
CA ASN A 130 16.45 19.63 -0.35
C ASN A 130 17.03 18.79 -1.49
N GLU A 131 16.19 18.48 -2.49
CA GLU A 131 16.59 17.67 -3.65
C GLU A 131 17.69 18.33 -4.51
N PRO A 132 17.63 19.63 -4.87
CA PRO A 132 18.74 20.30 -5.55
C PRO A 132 20.08 20.21 -4.82
N LEU A 133 20.07 20.37 -3.48
CA LEU A 133 21.28 20.26 -2.66
C LEU A 133 21.80 18.82 -2.58
N ALA A 134 20.91 17.83 -2.48
CA ALA A 134 21.33 16.43 -2.53
C ALA A 134 22.02 16.10 -3.86
N ARG A 135 21.51 16.63 -4.98
CA ARG A 135 22.13 16.48 -6.31
C ARG A 135 23.50 17.14 -6.40
N SER A 136 23.71 18.30 -5.79
CA SER A 136 25.00 19.00 -5.86
C SER A 136 26.14 18.26 -5.13
N VAL A 137 25.81 17.41 -4.16
CA VAL A 137 26.77 16.54 -3.45
C VAL A 137 26.93 15.17 -4.15
N GLY A 138 26.37 14.99 -5.34
CA GLY A 138 26.55 13.78 -6.17
C GLY A 138 25.56 12.65 -5.90
N ILE A 139 24.46 12.90 -5.17
CA ILE A 139 23.42 11.88 -4.97
C ILE A 139 22.55 11.79 -6.23
N ASP A 140 22.47 10.59 -6.82
CA ASP A 140 21.48 10.32 -7.86
C ASP A 140 20.08 10.20 -7.24
N THR A 141 19.39 11.33 -7.14
CA THR A 141 18.06 11.40 -6.54
C THR A 141 17.03 10.59 -7.32
N GLY A 142 17.27 10.38 -8.62
CA GLY A 142 16.37 9.65 -9.50
C GLY A 142 16.34 8.17 -9.17
N LEU A 143 17.50 7.53 -9.17
CA LEU A 143 17.64 6.11 -8.82
C LEU A 143 17.12 5.83 -7.41
N HIS A 144 17.36 6.74 -6.46
CA HIS A 144 16.86 6.57 -5.09
C HIS A 144 15.32 6.65 -5.02
N LYS A 145 14.68 7.57 -5.76
CA LYS A 145 13.21 7.63 -5.83
C LYS A 145 12.61 6.39 -6.48
N ILE A 146 13.20 5.92 -7.58
CA ILE A 146 12.75 4.69 -8.25
C ILE A 146 12.88 3.49 -7.30
N GLY A 147 14.03 3.33 -6.64
CA GLY A 147 14.22 2.24 -5.69
C GLY A 147 13.21 2.27 -4.53
N ALA A 148 12.91 3.46 -4.00
CA ALA A 148 11.90 3.61 -2.96
C ALA A 148 10.50 3.22 -3.45
N PHE A 149 10.18 3.55 -4.70
CA PHE A 149 8.92 3.17 -5.33
C PHE A 149 8.85 1.68 -5.66
N MET A 150 9.95 1.06 -6.09
CA MET A 150 10.06 -0.40 -6.27
C MET A 150 9.84 -1.15 -4.95
N LEU A 151 10.43 -0.67 -3.85
CA LEU A 151 10.21 -1.23 -2.50
C LEU A 151 8.73 -1.12 -2.08
N SER A 152 8.10 0.01 -2.35
CA SER A 152 6.66 0.18 -2.13
C SER A 152 5.83 -0.79 -2.98
N GLY A 153 6.21 -1.00 -4.25
CA GLY A 153 5.61 -2.00 -5.12
C GLY A 153 5.76 -3.42 -4.59
N ALA A 154 6.92 -3.79 -4.06
CA ALA A 154 7.12 -5.10 -3.44
C ALA A 154 6.15 -5.34 -2.28
N PHE A 155 6.02 -4.39 -1.35
CA PHE A 155 5.06 -4.48 -0.24
C PHE A 155 3.61 -4.53 -0.74
N ALA A 156 3.27 -3.71 -1.73
CA ALA A 156 1.93 -3.74 -2.34
C ALA A 156 1.63 -5.07 -3.02
N GLY A 157 2.61 -5.68 -3.71
CA GLY A 157 2.48 -6.99 -4.34
C GLY A 157 2.22 -8.11 -3.34
N VAL A 158 2.96 -8.12 -2.21
CA VAL A 158 2.74 -9.06 -1.10
C VAL A 158 1.36 -8.87 -0.48
N ALA A 159 0.94 -7.62 -0.24
CA ALA A 159 -0.40 -7.33 0.26
C ALA A 159 -1.49 -7.82 -0.71
N GLY A 160 -1.26 -7.67 -2.02
CA GLY A 160 -2.19 -8.10 -3.06
C GLY A 160 -2.37 -9.61 -3.15
N ILE A 161 -1.28 -10.38 -3.12
CA ILE A 161 -1.40 -11.85 -3.11
C ILE A 161 -2.06 -12.35 -1.83
N LEU A 162 -1.72 -11.79 -0.66
CA LEU A 162 -2.37 -12.15 0.61
C LEU A 162 -3.87 -11.87 0.57
N GLN A 163 -4.26 -10.70 0.03
CA GLN A 163 -5.66 -10.37 -0.17
C GLN A 163 -6.35 -11.35 -1.14
N ALA A 164 -5.70 -11.68 -2.25
CA ALA A 164 -6.26 -12.58 -3.26
C ALA A 164 -6.60 -13.97 -2.67
N TYR A 165 -5.68 -14.55 -1.91
CA TYR A 165 -5.89 -15.83 -1.23
C TYR A 165 -6.88 -15.74 -0.07
N PHE A 166 -6.98 -14.58 0.60
CA PHE A 166 -7.98 -14.37 1.66
C PHE A 166 -9.40 -14.29 1.11
N LEU A 167 -9.62 -13.58 -0.01
CA LEU A 167 -10.94 -13.49 -0.64
C LEU A 167 -11.33 -14.76 -1.41
N ALA A 168 -10.36 -15.61 -1.77
CA ALA A 168 -10.52 -16.78 -2.65
C ALA A 168 -11.09 -16.49 -4.06
N HIS A 169 -11.46 -15.24 -4.33
CA HIS A 169 -11.93 -14.74 -5.61
C HIS A 169 -11.44 -13.31 -5.80
N ILE A 170 -10.89 -13.01 -6.98
CA ILE A 170 -10.45 -11.66 -7.34
C ILE A 170 -11.13 -11.19 -8.61
N SER A 171 -11.57 -9.93 -8.62
CA SER A 171 -12.12 -9.26 -9.80
C SER A 171 -11.40 -7.94 -10.09
N PRO A 172 -11.44 -7.39 -11.32
CA PRO A 172 -10.73 -6.16 -11.66
C PRO A 172 -11.18 -4.93 -10.85
N ASP A 173 -12.45 -4.90 -10.43
CA ASP A 173 -13.05 -3.77 -9.68
C ASP A 173 -12.35 -3.54 -8.33
N LEU A 174 -11.84 -4.61 -7.70
CA LEU A 174 -11.11 -4.56 -6.42
C LEU A 174 -9.81 -3.76 -6.48
N TYR A 175 -9.26 -3.51 -7.67
CA TYR A 175 -7.97 -2.85 -7.86
C TYR A 175 -8.04 -1.54 -8.65
N GLY A 176 -9.25 -1.00 -8.83
CA GLY A 176 -9.53 0.23 -9.54
C GLY A 176 -9.22 1.51 -8.74
N ALA A 177 -9.81 2.63 -9.19
CA ALA A 177 -9.55 3.95 -8.63
C ALA A 177 -10.10 4.13 -7.21
N PHE A 178 -11.32 3.66 -6.93
CA PHE A 178 -11.95 3.79 -5.61
C PHE A 178 -11.15 3.11 -4.49
N PRO A 179 -10.73 1.83 -4.62
CA PRO A 179 -9.82 1.21 -3.64
C PRO A 179 -8.52 1.99 -3.43
N SER A 180 -7.98 2.61 -4.48
CA SER A 180 -6.77 3.44 -4.38
C SER A 180 -6.99 4.69 -3.54
N ILE A 181 -8.19 5.28 -3.59
CA ILE A 181 -8.61 6.40 -2.73
C ILE A 181 -8.70 5.94 -1.27
N TYR A 182 -9.26 4.76 -0.99
CA TYR A 182 -9.36 4.22 0.37
C TYR A 182 -8.00 3.98 1.00
N LEU A 183 -7.08 3.34 0.26
CA LEU A 183 -5.71 3.13 0.71
C LEU A 183 -4.97 4.45 0.94
N SER A 184 -5.20 5.45 0.09
CA SER A 184 -4.64 6.80 0.28
C SER A 184 -5.19 7.45 1.56
N LEU A 185 -6.50 7.34 1.82
CA LEU A 185 -7.12 7.84 3.04
C LEU A 185 -6.55 7.18 4.29
N MET A 186 -6.36 5.85 4.29
CA MET A 186 -5.73 5.14 5.41
C MET A 186 -4.35 5.72 5.75
N VAL A 187 -3.50 5.93 4.73
CA VAL A 187 -2.16 6.47 4.94
C VAL A 187 -2.19 7.94 5.38
N MET A 188 -3.05 8.76 4.77
CA MET A 188 -3.13 10.19 5.06
C MET A 188 -3.74 10.47 6.44
N LEU A 189 -4.83 9.79 6.78
CA LEU A 189 -5.47 9.88 8.10
C LEU A 189 -4.52 9.37 9.18
N GLY A 190 -3.83 8.26 8.95
CA GLY A 190 -2.83 7.72 9.86
C GLY A 190 -1.58 8.60 10.02
N GLY A 191 -1.17 9.28 8.94
CA GLY A 191 0.00 10.16 8.88
C GLY A 191 1.21 9.46 8.25
N ALA A 192 1.60 9.91 7.06
CA ALA A 192 2.69 9.33 6.27
C ALA A 192 4.10 9.47 6.89
N ARG A 193 4.25 10.28 7.94
CA ARG A 193 5.54 10.52 8.62
C ARG A 193 5.80 9.60 9.80
N ALA A 194 4.77 8.91 10.31
CA ALA A 194 4.88 8.00 11.45
C ALA A 194 4.94 6.55 10.95
N LEU A 195 5.87 5.75 11.48
CA LEU A 195 6.03 4.34 11.10
C LEU A 195 4.73 3.54 11.32
N PHE A 196 4.06 3.77 12.43
CA PHE A 196 2.77 3.13 12.77
C PHE A 196 1.55 3.92 12.31
N GLY A 197 1.75 5.06 11.63
CA GLY A 197 0.68 5.92 11.14
C GLY A 197 -0.33 5.17 10.27
N PRO A 198 0.10 4.57 9.15
CA PRO A 198 -0.78 3.83 8.25
C PRO A 198 -1.58 2.71 8.92
N LEU A 199 -1.06 2.06 9.96
CA LEU A 199 -1.79 1.01 10.68
C LEU A 199 -2.99 1.56 11.44
N GLY A 200 -2.81 2.65 12.19
CA GLY A 200 -3.94 3.27 12.89
C GLY A 200 -4.96 3.86 11.92
N GLY A 201 -4.49 4.42 10.79
CA GLY A 201 -5.39 4.86 9.74
C GLY A 201 -6.16 3.72 9.07
N ALA A 202 -5.52 2.57 8.85
CA ALA A 202 -6.18 1.37 8.34
C ALA A 202 -7.28 0.87 9.28
N ILE A 203 -7.01 0.81 10.60
CA ILE A 203 -8.00 0.42 11.60
C ILE A 203 -9.20 1.38 11.57
N ILE A 204 -8.95 2.69 11.62
CA ILE A 204 -10.04 3.68 11.66
C ILE A 204 -10.90 3.61 10.39
N VAL A 205 -10.27 3.63 9.21
CA VAL A 205 -10.99 3.66 7.92
C VAL A 205 -11.72 2.34 7.69
N TYR A 206 -11.15 1.20 8.10
CA TYR A 206 -11.79 -0.10 7.94
C TYR A 206 -13.07 -0.24 8.76
N PHE A 207 -13.08 0.25 10.01
CA PHE A 207 -14.26 0.21 10.89
C PHE A 207 -15.24 1.38 10.68
N LEU A 208 -14.83 2.42 9.95
CA LEU A 208 -15.65 3.61 9.69
C LEU A 208 -17.05 3.31 9.13
N PRO A 209 -17.23 2.47 8.08
CA PRO A 209 -18.55 2.24 7.49
C PRO A 209 -19.45 1.43 8.43
N GLU A 210 -18.86 0.59 9.29
CA GLU A 210 -19.60 -0.24 10.25
C GLU A 210 -20.10 0.60 11.44
N ILE A 211 -19.29 1.56 11.89
CA ILE A 211 -19.69 2.53 12.93
C ILE A 211 -20.80 3.46 12.41
N LEU A 212 -20.68 3.93 11.18
CA LEU A 212 -21.63 4.85 10.57
C LEU A 212 -22.84 4.15 9.92
N LYS A 213 -22.84 2.82 9.86
CA LYS A 213 -23.85 1.98 9.19
C LYS A 213 -24.18 2.47 7.77
N LEU A 214 -23.15 2.80 7.00
CA LEU A 214 -23.29 3.36 5.67
C LEU A 214 -23.52 2.26 4.63
N ASP A 215 -24.40 2.55 3.67
CA ASP A 215 -24.53 1.73 2.48
C ASP A 215 -23.25 1.76 1.63
N PRO A 216 -23.02 0.76 0.75
CA PRO A 216 -21.81 0.70 -0.06
C PRO A 216 -21.59 1.91 -0.97
N VAL A 217 -22.67 2.56 -1.43
CA VAL A 217 -22.62 3.76 -2.27
C VAL A 217 -22.27 4.99 -1.44
N ASP A 218 -22.96 5.18 -0.31
CA ASP A 218 -22.75 6.31 0.61
C ASP A 218 -21.35 6.27 1.22
N SER A 219 -20.83 5.07 1.48
CA SER A 219 -19.45 4.86 1.92
C SER A 219 -18.45 5.47 0.94
N ARG A 220 -18.63 5.31 -0.38
CA ARG A 220 -17.69 5.86 -1.38
C ARG A 220 -17.63 7.38 -1.32
N ILE A 221 -18.79 8.02 -1.17
CA ILE A 221 -18.91 9.47 -1.05
C ILE A 221 -18.29 9.93 0.27
N ALA A 222 -18.60 9.25 1.37
CA ALA A 222 -18.06 9.55 2.69
C ALA A 222 -16.53 9.48 2.72
N TYR A 223 -15.91 8.48 2.08
CA TYR A 223 -14.46 8.38 1.98
C TYR A 223 -13.85 9.50 1.13
N GLY A 224 -14.49 9.90 0.04
CA GLY A 224 -14.06 11.03 -0.77
C GLY A 224 -14.06 12.34 0.02
N ILE A 225 -15.17 12.62 0.72
CA ILE A 225 -15.29 13.78 1.61
C ILE A 225 -14.26 13.69 2.74
N GLY A 226 -14.09 12.51 3.35
CA GLY A 226 -13.11 12.26 4.40
C GLY A 226 -11.68 12.55 3.94
N LEU A 227 -11.32 12.17 2.71
CA LEU A 227 -10.01 12.47 2.14
C LEU A 227 -9.79 13.98 2.01
N ILE A 228 -10.77 14.71 1.48
CA ILE A 228 -10.70 16.18 1.35
C ILE A 228 -10.59 16.82 2.74
N ALA A 229 -11.38 16.36 3.71
CA ALA A 229 -11.34 16.86 5.08
C ALA A 229 -9.97 16.61 5.74
N VAL A 230 -9.38 15.42 5.57
CA VAL A 230 -8.04 15.11 6.10
C VAL A 230 -6.97 15.99 5.47
N ILE A 231 -7.05 16.24 4.15
CA ILE A 231 -6.11 17.10 3.44
C ILE A 231 -6.18 18.55 3.97
N LEU A 232 -7.39 19.06 4.21
CA LEU A 232 -7.61 20.45 4.65
C LEU A 232 -7.35 20.66 6.15
N LEU A 233 -7.76 19.70 6.99
CA LEU A 233 -7.79 19.87 8.45
C LEU A 233 -6.58 19.23 9.14
N LEU A 234 -6.01 18.16 8.56
CA LEU A 234 -5.01 17.31 9.22
C LEU A 234 -3.84 16.97 8.27
N PRO A 235 -3.09 17.95 7.74
CA PRO A 235 -2.02 17.73 6.76
C PRO A 235 -0.84 16.89 7.27
N SER A 236 -0.73 16.68 8.59
CA SER A 236 0.28 15.82 9.22
C SER A 236 -0.23 14.41 9.56
N GLY A 237 -1.54 14.16 9.45
CA GLY A 237 -2.23 12.96 9.93
C GLY A 237 -2.60 13.00 11.42
N VAL A 238 -3.56 12.17 11.81
CA VAL A 238 -4.16 12.11 13.16
C VAL A 238 -3.15 11.66 14.22
N ILE A 239 -2.30 10.67 13.92
CA ILE A 239 -1.35 10.13 14.90
C ILE A 239 -0.21 11.12 15.17
N ALA A 240 0.31 11.78 14.14
CA ALA A 240 1.33 12.82 14.32
C ALA A 240 0.76 14.06 15.01
N GLY A 241 -0.47 14.45 14.67
CA GLY A 241 -1.20 15.53 15.35
C GLY A 241 -1.38 15.25 16.84
N ALA A 242 -1.89 14.05 17.19
CA ALA A 242 -2.03 13.61 18.58
C ALA A 242 -0.69 13.63 19.33
N ALA A 243 0.38 13.08 18.75
CA ALA A 243 1.71 13.08 19.37
C ALA A 243 2.25 14.50 19.65
N THR A 244 2.02 15.45 18.75
CA THR A 244 2.43 16.85 18.97
C THR A 244 1.60 17.57 20.04
N ILE A 245 0.30 17.25 20.16
CA ILE A 245 -0.58 17.81 21.19
C ILE A 245 -0.21 17.25 22.57
N PHE A 246 -0.01 15.93 22.68
CA PHE A 246 0.45 15.29 23.91
C PHE A 246 1.85 15.77 24.34
N GLY A 247 2.78 15.95 23.40
CA GLY A 247 4.10 16.52 23.69
C GLY A 247 4.07 17.97 24.16
N LYS A 248 3.15 18.79 23.63
CA LYS A 248 2.93 20.17 24.11
C LYS A 248 2.26 20.21 25.48
N LEU A 249 1.31 19.33 25.78
CA LEU A 249 0.70 19.21 27.11
C LEU A 249 1.70 18.73 28.17
N ALA A 250 2.54 17.74 27.85
CA ALA A 250 3.55 17.21 28.76
C ALA A 250 4.60 18.28 29.14
N ARG A 251 5.01 19.12 28.18
CA ARG A 251 5.91 20.26 28.45
C ARG A 251 5.25 21.37 29.27
N ARG A 252 3.92 21.52 29.18
CA ARG A 252 3.17 22.52 29.96
C ARG A 252 2.99 22.09 31.42
N PHE A 253 2.96 20.80 31.70
CA PHE A 253 2.93 20.26 33.07
C PHE A 253 4.30 20.28 33.76
N SER A 254 5.43 20.24 33.03
CA SER A 254 6.77 20.30 33.64
C SER A 254 7.28 21.73 33.93
N GLN A 255 6.53 22.77 33.57
CA GLN A 255 6.86 24.16 33.91
C GLN A 255 6.09 24.68 35.14
N VAL A 256 5.27 23.82 35.78
CA VAL A 256 4.44 24.17 36.95
C VAL A 256 4.90 23.44 38.23
N THR A 257 6.03 22.74 38.17
CA THR A 257 6.76 22.17 39.33
C THR A 257 8.17 22.71 39.31
#